data_AF-A0A8X6X309-F1
#
_entry.id   AF-A0A8X6X309-F1
#
_cell.length_a   1.000
_cell.length_b   1.000
_cell.length_c   1.000
_cell.angle_alpha   90.00
_cell.angle_beta   90.00
_cell.angle_gamma   90.00
#
_symmetry.space_group_name_H-M   'P 1'
#
loop_
_entity.id
_entity.type
_entity.pdbx_description
1 polymer ?
#
loop_
_entity_poly.entity_id
_entity_poly.type
_entity_poly.pdbx_seq_one_letter_code
_entity_poly.pdbx_strand_id
1 'polypeptide(L)'
;MDKNYSRLGDVENMCHEYVDKPPYNFSDKGLYGNYRCDAPPFLLDQTINMMKDMEANPDFILWTGDNLPHTKTSPEWDVVYEEIKSITDRLRRAFPETQILPCIGNRDLSPVNVIDPRKSSRSIYEGFLDKAGWHELLNKSKGFEEETFTRGGYYSVSVSSSLRVITLNSNLWYKKNNYTTRRRDPARQLQWLENVLNESYTNEQQVYIIGHIPPGFYSKAIPKKKGEQMYHEHFMQPLLMILRRYSEIIKGQFYGHFHLDMFQIFRYATGSIKGFALLAPSMSPWYEEKNSTLSVPVNPGVRLITYSRRDSVVSDYTQYYLDLEKANDEESGAYLPLYTFSKIYDVTEISSDSLNKVYNNLKKDQNLFETFYNLLTVGKKSLPCNNNCKVSQLCSMFSYTLKDYEKCTGLSNIIVEKSFFDKSVNYLLFYVSLLLLILTACVLFYLLYSTFCSDSKNMAKKTSTKTLDSIEGWQQLRLHIQDRPGFLRISFSGSMNVVKPSVSAVGVNSGHSKICFGLSDWISGQSLYCMDLVSSEWIFMPL
;
A
#
# COMPACT_ATOMS: atom_id res chain seq x y z
N MET A 1 -19.13 -3.72 -13.55
CA MET A 1 -20.39 -3.38 -12.88
C MET A 1 -21.13 -4.68 -12.64
N ASP A 2 -21.58 -4.92 -11.42
CA ASP A 2 -22.35 -6.08 -11.05
C ASP A 2 -23.84 -5.72 -10.93
N LYS A 3 -24.64 -6.02 -11.96
CA LYS A 3 -26.08 -5.69 -11.98
C LYS A 3 -26.90 -6.47 -10.94
N ASN A 4 -26.35 -7.56 -10.42
CA ASN A 4 -27.02 -8.45 -9.46
C ASN A 4 -26.56 -8.20 -8.01
N TYR A 5 -25.75 -7.15 -7.79
CA TYR A 5 -25.34 -6.76 -6.44
C TYR A 5 -26.56 -6.48 -5.56
N SER A 6 -26.61 -7.14 -4.41
CA SER A 6 -27.55 -6.87 -3.33
C SER A 6 -26.81 -6.50 -2.05
N ARG A 7 -27.34 -5.50 -1.35
CA ARG A 7 -26.90 -5.12 0.01
C ARG A 7 -27.05 -6.25 1.01
N LEU A 8 -27.94 -7.20 0.75
CA LEU A 8 -28.19 -8.38 1.59
C LEU A 8 -27.66 -9.66 0.95
N GLY A 9 -26.83 -9.55 -0.09
CA GLY A 9 -26.25 -10.69 -0.77
C GLY A 9 -25.04 -11.29 -0.05
N ASP A 10 -24.65 -12.48 -0.49
CA ASP A 10 -23.52 -13.22 0.07
C ASP A 10 -22.20 -12.81 -0.61
N VAL A 11 -21.21 -12.39 0.19
CA VAL A 11 -19.86 -12.05 -0.31
C VAL A 11 -19.12 -13.22 -0.94
N GLU A 12 -19.47 -14.46 -0.59
CA GLU A 12 -18.95 -15.68 -1.25
C GLU A 12 -19.61 -15.95 -2.62
N ASN A 13 -20.60 -15.13 -2.97
CA ASN A 13 -21.34 -15.16 -4.22
C ASN A 13 -21.42 -13.75 -4.85
N MET A 14 -20.36 -12.96 -4.78
CA MET A 14 -20.28 -11.62 -5.39
C MET A 14 -21.35 -10.63 -4.89
N CYS A 15 -21.82 -10.80 -3.65
CA CYS A 15 -22.96 -10.07 -3.08
C CYS A 15 -24.27 -10.32 -3.85
N HIS A 16 -24.43 -11.46 -4.52
CA HIS A 16 -25.70 -11.87 -5.12
C HIS A 16 -26.55 -12.60 -4.08
N GLU A 17 -27.86 -12.46 -4.21
CA GLU A 17 -28.82 -13.28 -3.46
C GLU A 17 -28.93 -14.70 -4.05
N TYR A 18 -29.27 -15.67 -3.21
CA TYR A 18 -29.53 -17.03 -3.66
C TYR A 18 -31.00 -17.16 -4.08
N VAL A 19 -31.24 -17.54 -5.34
CA VAL A 19 -32.60 -17.64 -5.92
C VAL A 19 -33.48 -18.66 -5.17
N ASP A 20 -32.91 -19.74 -4.64
CA ASP A 20 -33.63 -20.88 -4.06
C ASP A 20 -33.50 -21.02 -2.54
N LYS A 21 -33.05 -19.98 -1.84
CA LYS A 21 -32.84 -20.04 -0.39
C LYS A 21 -33.62 -18.92 0.30
N PRO A 22 -34.16 -19.16 1.51
CA PRO A 22 -34.80 -18.09 2.27
C PRO A 22 -33.80 -16.94 2.47
N PRO A 23 -34.28 -15.69 2.53
CA PRO A 23 -33.39 -14.54 2.70
C PRO A 23 -32.54 -14.75 3.95
N TYR A 24 -31.24 -14.87 3.75
CA TYR A 24 -30.27 -14.94 4.83
C TYR A 24 -30.15 -13.55 5.45
N ASN A 25 -30.07 -13.48 6.78
CA ASN A 25 -29.83 -12.23 7.50
C ASN A 25 -28.33 -11.87 7.44
N PHE A 26 -27.82 -11.60 6.24
CA PHE A 26 -26.46 -11.08 6.07
C PHE A 26 -26.42 -9.61 6.51
N SER A 27 -25.27 -9.18 7.05
CA SER A 27 -25.04 -7.75 7.31
C SER A 27 -25.18 -6.94 6.02
N ASP A 28 -25.55 -5.67 6.15
CA ASP A 28 -25.56 -4.76 5.01
C ASP A 28 -24.16 -4.65 4.38
N LYS A 29 -24.09 -4.78 3.06
CA LYS A 29 -22.84 -4.71 2.28
C LYS A 29 -22.54 -3.30 1.77
N GLY A 30 -23.44 -2.35 2.00
CA GLY A 30 -23.26 -0.94 1.66
C GLY A 30 -23.80 -0.59 0.27
N LEU A 31 -24.27 0.65 0.12
CA LEU A 31 -24.83 1.19 -1.12
C LEU A 31 -23.77 1.39 -2.20
N TYR A 32 -22.57 1.84 -1.81
CA TYR A 32 -21.45 2.10 -2.71
C TYR A 32 -20.65 0.84 -3.05
N GLY A 33 -20.97 -0.29 -2.42
CA GLY A 33 -20.32 -1.58 -2.67
C GLY A 33 -19.56 -2.09 -1.46
N ASN A 34 -18.91 -3.24 -1.66
CA ASN A 34 -18.14 -3.95 -0.65
C ASN A 34 -16.82 -4.42 -1.26
N TYR A 35 -15.71 -4.38 -0.51
CA TYR A 35 -14.41 -4.84 -1.03
C TYR A 35 -14.41 -6.31 -1.49
N ARG A 36 -15.36 -7.13 -1.05
CA ARG A 36 -15.46 -8.53 -1.48
C ARG A 36 -16.36 -8.76 -2.69
N CYS A 37 -16.89 -7.68 -3.28
CA CYS A 37 -17.87 -7.72 -4.36
C CYS A 37 -17.48 -6.73 -5.45
N ASP A 38 -17.95 -6.99 -6.68
CA ASP A 38 -17.77 -6.02 -7.76
C ASP A 38 -18.71 -4.83 -7.59
N ALA A 39 -18.37 -3.74 -8.27
CA ALA A 39 -19.08 -2.48 -8.15
C ALA A 39 -20.57 -2.58 -8.47
N PRO A 40 -21.47 -2.14 -7.56
CA PRO A 40 -22.89 -2.01 -7.88
C PRO A 40 -23.14 -0.95 -8.96
N PRO A 41 -24.30 -0.97 -9.65
CA PRO A 41 -24.66 0.08 -10.61
C PRO A 41 -24.68 1.47 -10.01
N PHE A 42 -25.03 1.58 -8.73
CA PHE A 42 -25.04 2.84 -7.99
C PHE A 42 -23.64 3.47 -7.90
N LEU A 43 -22.60 2.67 -7.63
CA LEU A 43 -21.22 3.16 -7.61
C LEU A 43 -20.81 3.67 -9.00
N LEU A 44 -21.11 2.92 -10.07
CA LEU A 44 -20.83 3.35 -11.44
C LEU A 44 -21.47 4.71 -11.76
N ASP A 45 -22.75 4.88 -11.44
CA ASP A 45 -23.45 6.14 -11.66
C ASP A 45 -22.80 7.29 -10.90
N GLN A 46 -22.43 7.04 -9.64
CA GLN A 46 -21.75 8.06 -8.86
C GLN A 46 -20.36 8.39 -9.41
N THR A 47 -19.60 7.39 -9.84
CA THR A 47 -18.30 7.62 -10.48
C THR A 47 -18.45 8.49 -11.73
N ILE A 48 -19.44 8.23 -12.58
CA ILE A 48 -19.66 8.99 -13.83
C ILE A 48 -20.10 10.42 -13.53
N ASN A 49 -21.03 10.63 -12.59
CA ASN A 49 -21.44 11.98 -12.18
C ASN A 49 -20.26 12.78 -11.66
N MET A 50 -19.45 12.14 -10.83
CA MET A 50 -18.27 12.76 -10.24
C MET A 50 -17.17 13.05 -11.28
N MET A 51 -16.98 12.19 -12.28
CA MET A 51 -16.10 12.50 -13.43
C MET A 51 -16.53 13.80 -14.11
N LYS A 52 -17.85 13.99 -14.28
CA LYS A 52 -18.42 15.20 -14.90
C LYS A 52 -18.25 16.44 -14.02
N ASP A 53 -18.36 16.29 -12.71
CA ASP A 53 -18.12 17.38 -11.76
C ASP A 53 -16.64 17.79 -11.71
N MET A 54 -15.71 16.83 -11.87
CA MET A 54 -14.27 17.08 -11.95
C MET A 54 -13.87 17.80 -13.23
N GLU A 55 -14.33 17.30 -14.37
CA GLU A 55 -14.06 17.87 -15.68
C GLU A 55 -15.23 17.53 -16.61
N ALA A 56 -16.08 18.51 -16.88
CA ALA A 56 -17.29 18.33 -17.68
C ALA A 56 -17.00 18.24 -19.19
N ASN A 57 -15.86 18.78 -19.65
CA ASN A 57 -15.50 18.83 -21.07
C ASN A 57 -14.06 18.35 -21.30
N PRO A 58 -13.73 17.09 -20.96
CA PRO A 58 -12.39 16.56 -21.21
C PRO A 58 -12.18 16.41 -22.72
N ASP A 59 -10.92 16.55 -23.16
CA ASP A 59 -10.56 16.41 -24.59
C ASP A 59 -10.96 15.03 -25.15
N PHE A 60 -10.83 13.98 -24.35
CA PHE A 60 -11.32 12.63 -24.61
C PHE A 60 -11.30 11.79 -23.33
N ILE A 61 -11.98 10.64 -23.33
CA ILE A 61 -12.01 9.66 -22.24
C ILE A 61 -11.38 8.36 -22.71
N LEU A 62 -10.44 7.83 -21.92
CA LEU A 62 -9.86 6.49 -22.13
C LEU A 62 -10.62 5.50 -21.22
N TRP A 63 -11.27 4.50 -21.79
CA TRP A 63 -12.03 3.48 -21.05
C TRP A 63 -11.43 2.10 -21.31
N THR A 64 -10.56 1.63 -20.41
CA THR A 64 -9.71 0.47 -20.67
C THR A 64 -10.34 -0.90 -20.38
N GLY A 65 -11.67 -1.03 -20.38
CA GLY A 65 -12.39 -2.33 -20.35
C GLY A 65 -12.62 -2.94 -18.95
N ASP A 66 -12.98 -4.23 -18.93
CA ASP A 66 -13.36 -5.05 -17.75
C ASP A 66 -14.67 -4.59 -17.08
N ASN A 67 -15.75 -4.80 -17.81
CA ASN A 67 -17.07 -4.31 -17.47
C ASN A 67 -17.92 -5.29 -16.68
N LEU A 68 -17.64 -6.59 -16.81
CA LEU A 68 -18.44 -7.66 -16.21
C LEU A 68 -17.86 -8.14 -14.88
N PRO A 69 -18.70 -8.66 -13.96
CA PRO A 69 -18.28 -9.05 -12.62
C PRO A 69 -17.47 -10.35 -12.57
N HIS A 70 -16.84 -10.59 -11.41
CA HIS A 70 -16.03 -11.75 -11.07
C HIS A 70 -16.88 -12.98 -10.67
N THR A 71 -17.85 -13.35 -11.52
CA THR A 71 -18.74 -14.51 -11.28
C THR A 71 -18.05 -15.86 -11.50
N LYS A 72 -18.63 -16.92 -10.91
CA LYS A 72 -18.12 -18.30 -11.03
C LYS A 72 -18.24 -18.86 -12.45
N THR A 73 -19.27 -18.46 -13.18
CA THR A 73 -19.53 -18.86 -14.56
C THR A 73 -19.26 -17.71 -15.51
N SER A 74 -18.82 -18.04 -16.73
CA SER A 74 -18.74 -17.04 -17.80
C SER A 74 -20.16 -16.68 -18.27
N PRO A 75 -20.43 -15.39 -18.55
CA PRO A 75 -21.69 -14.96 -19.13
C PRO A 75 -21.77 -15.36 -20.61
N GLU A 76 -22.99 -15.46 -21.16
CA GLU A 76 -23.19 -15.59 -22.61
C GLU A 76 -22.94 -14.25 -23.32
N TRP A 77 -22.61 -14.28 -24.61
CA TRP A 77 -22.27 -13.08 -25.38
C TRP A 77 -23.35 -11.99 -25.36
N ASP A 78 -24.64 -12.35 -25.41
CA ASP A 78 -25.71 -11.35 -25.35
C ASP A 78 -25.74 -10.61 -24.01
N VAL A 79 -25.41 -11.29 -22.90
CA VAL A 79 -25.27 -10.67 -21.57
C VAL A 79 -24.05 -9.74 -21.54
N VAL A 80 -22.93 -10.16 -22.14
CA VAL A 80 -21.73 -9.32 -22.29
C VAL A 80 -22.09 -8.00 -22.99
N TYR A 81 -22.75 -8.07 -24.14
CA TYR A 81 -23.10 -6.87 -24.90
C TYR A 81 -24.12 -6.00 -24.18
N GLU A 82 -25.13 -6.58 -23.52
CA GLU A 82 -26.13 -5.84 -22.76
C GLU A 82 -25.50 -5.04 -21.61
N GLU A 83 -24.58 -5.65 -20.86
CA GLU A 83 -23.91 -4.97 -19.75
C GLU A 83 -22.99 -3.85 -20.23
N ILE A 84 -22.25 -4.07 -21.30
CA ILE A 84 -21.40 -3.03 -21.91
C ILE A 84 -22.26 -1.91 -22.53
N LYS A 85 -23.40 -2.23 -23.13
CA LYS A 85 -24.35 -1.24 -23.65
C LYS A 85 -24.87 -0.32 -22.55
N SER A 86 -25.23 -0.90 -21.40
CA SER A 86 -25.69 -0.14 -20.24
C SER A 86 -24.65 0.89 -19.76
N ILE A 87 -23.37 0.50 -19.72
CA ILE A 87 -22.27 1.40 -19.35
C ILE A 87 -22.05 2.45 -20.45
N THR A 88 -22.04 2.03 -21.71
CA THR A 88 -21.91 2.92 -22.88
C THR A 88 -22.97 4.02 -22.85
N ASP A 89 -24.24 3.67 -22.59
CA ASP A 89 -25.34 4.63 -22.53
C ASP A 89 -25.25 5.62 -21.36
N ARG A 90 -24.70 5.19 -20.22
CA ARG A 90 -24.45 6.08 -19.08
C ARG A 90 -23.35 7.08 -19.41
N LEU A 91 -22.24 6.60 -19.98
CA LEU A 91 -21.12 7.43 -20.40
C LEU A 91 -21.51 8.44 -21.49
N ARG A 92 -22.23 8.00 -22.53
CA ARG A 92 -22.70 8.89 -23.61
C ARG A 92 -23.67 9.96 -23.12
N ARG A 93 -24.56 9.62 -22.17
CA ARG A 93 -25.46 10.61 -21.57
C ARG A 93 -24.71 11.65 -20.74
N ALA A 94 -23.69 11.23 -20.02
CA ALA A 94 -22.88 12.12 -19.20
C ALA A 94 -21.97 13.03 -20.02
N PHE A 95 -21.40 12.49 -21.10
CA PHE A 95 -20.41 13.15 -21.97
C PHE A 95 -20.78 13.07 -23.46
N PRO A 96 -21.86 13.77 -23.89
CA PRO A 96 -22.41 13.61 -25.24
C PRO A 96 -21.49 14.10 -26.36
N GLU A 97 -20.65 15.10 -26.08
CA GLU A 97 -19.73 15.73 -27.05
C GLU A 97 -18.28 15.24 -26.92
N THR A 98 -17.99 14.38 -25.95
CA THR A 98 -16.63 13.90 -25.68
C THR A 98 -16.36 12.61 -26.45
N GLN A 99 -15.19 12.53 -27.09
CA GLN A 99 -14.72 11.27 -27.67
C GLN A 99 -14.37 10.26 -26.57
N ILE A 100 -15.05 9.11 -26.56
CA ILE A 100 -14.78 8.00 -25.63
C ILE A 100 -14.11 6.87 -26.39
N LEU A 101 -12.99 6.37 -25.87
CA LEU A 101 -12.14 5.37 -26.51
C LEU A 101 -12.10 4.09 -25.67
N PRO A 102 -12.99 3.12 -25.95
CA PRO A 102 -13.04 1.86 -25.23
C PRO A 102 -11.95 0.87 -25.68
N CYS A 103 -11.45 0.09 -24.73
CA CYS A 103 -10.73 -1.17 -24.94
C CYS A 103 -11.59 -2.35 -24.49
N ILE A 104 -11.37 -3.52 -25.10
CA ILE A 104 -11.94 -4.78 -24.61
C ILE A 104 -11.07 -5.32 -23.46
N GLY A 105 -11.67 -5.57 -22.31
CA GLY A 105 -11.04 -6.26 -21.18
C GLY A 105 -11.14 -7.78 -21.26
N ASN A 106 -10.42 -8.50 -20.39
CA ASN A 106 -10.46 -9.96 -20.38
C ASN A 106 -11.77 -10.50 -19.80
N ARG A 107 -12.46 -9.72 -18.96
CA ARG A 107 -13.80 -10.00 -18.43
C ARG A 107 -14.90 -9.68 -19.44
N ASP A 108 -14.60 -8.92 -20.48
CA ASP A 108 -15.53 -8.61 -21.58
C ASP A 108 -15.62 -9.74 -22.62
N LEU A 109 -15.16 -10.94 -22.28
CA LEU A 109 -15.10 -12.09 -23.18
C LEU A 109 -15.93 -13.25 -22.64
N SER A 110 -16.49 -14.03 -23.56
CA SER A 110 -17.14 -15.29 -23.24
C SER A 110 -16.54 -16.46 -24.04
N PRO A 111 -15.89 -17.44 -23.38
CA PRO A 111 -15.55 -17.49 -21.95
C PRO A 111 -14.53 -16.42 -21.52
N VAL A 112 -14.51 -16.08 -20.23
CA VAL A 112 -13.61 -15.05 -19.66
C VAL A 112 -12.14 -15.38 -19.96
N ASN A 113 -11.34 -14.34 -20.28
CA ASN A 113 -9.93 -14.37 -20.68
C ASN A 113 -9.61 -14.95 -22.07
N VAL A 114 -10.61 -15.49 -22.75
CA VAL A 114 -10.37 -16.37 -23.89
C VAL A 114 -11.05 -15.78 -25.12
N ILE A 115 -10.25 -15.50 -26.15
CA ILE A 115 -10.76 -15.12 -27.45
C ILE A 115 -9.95 -15.80 -28.55
N ASP A 116 -10.65 -16.42 -29.48
CA ASP A 116 -10.06 -17.14 -30.59
C ASP A 116 -9.90 -16.22 -31.80
N PRO A 117 -8.67 -15.88 -32.24
CA PRO A 117 -8.43 -14.99 -33.37
C PRO A 117 -8.67 -15.65 -34.76
N ARG A 118 -9.53 -16.67 -34.87
CA ARG A 118 -10.04 -17.19 -36.16
C ARG A 118 -11.23 -16.36 -36.64
N LYS A 119 -11.67 -16.57 -37.89
CA LYS A 119 -12.79 -15.84 -38.52
C LYS A 119 -14.10 -15.82 -37.71
N SER A 120 -14.33 -16.82 -36.85
CA SER A 120 -15.47 -16.84 -35.92
C SER A 120 -15.45 -15.73 -34.85
N SER A 121 -14.36 -14.97 -34.73
CA SER A 121 -14.30 -13.77 -33.87
C SER A 121 -14.81 -12.49 -34.54
N ARG A 122 -15.01 -12.48 -35.87
CA ARG A 122 -15.50 -11.28 -36.55
C ARG A 122 -16.86 -10.85 -36.01
N SER A 123 -17.82 -11.78 -35.94
CA SER A 123 -19.16 -11.53 -35.40
C SER A 123 -19.14 -11.14 -33.92
N ILE A 124 -18.12 -11.61 -33.17
CA ILE A 124 -17.92 -11.21 -31.78
C ILE A 124 -17.56 -9.72 -31.70
N TYR A 125 -16.63 -9.26 -32.54
CA TYR A 125 -16.24 -7.86 -32.59
C TYR A 125 -17.36 -6.98 -33.17
N GLU A 126 -18.09 -7.43 -34.20
CA GLU A 126 -19.29 -6.75 -34.71
C GLU A 126 -20.32 -6.55 -33.58
N GLY A 127 -20.49 -7.52 -32.69
CA GLY A 127 -21.36 -7.38 -31.52
C GLY A 127 -20.98 -6.25 -30.56
N PHE A 128 -19.69 -5.92 -30.38
CA PHE A 128 -19.31 -4.74 -29.59
C PHE A 128 -19.75 -3.42 -30.27
N LEU A 129 -19.66 -3.36 -31.59
CA LEU A 129 -20.07 -2.19 -32.35
C LEU A 129 -21.59 -2.03 -32.36
N ASP A 130 -22.31 -3.08 -32.74
CA ASP A 130 -23.75 -3.08 -32.98
C ASP A 130 -24.56 -3.21 -31.68
N LYS A 131 -24.25 -4.22 -30.87
CA LYS A 131 -25.05 -4.57 -29.68
C LYS A 131 -24.59 -3.82 -28.44
N ALA A 132 -23.28 -3.65 -28.25
CA ALA A 132 -22.74 -2.90 -27.12
C ALA A 132 -22.70 -1.38 -27.35
N GLY A 133 -23.06 -0.90 -28.55
CA GLY A 133 -23.23 0.52 -28.87
C GLY A 133 -21.94 1.26 -29.20
N TRP A 134 -20.82 0.57 -29.44
CA TRP A 134 -19.55 1.26 -29.71
C TRP A 134 -19.49 1.95 -31.08
N HIS A 135 -20.37 1.61 -32.02
CA HIS A 135 -20.55 2.42 -33.23
C HIS A 135 -20.87 3.88 -32.91
N GLU A 136 -21.64 4.11 -31.86
CA GLU A 136 -22.04 5.44 -31.43
C GLU A 136 -20.87 6.24 -30.80
N LEU A 137 -19.82 5.54 -30.36
CA LEU A 137 -18.59 6.12 -29.83
C LEU A 137 -17.54 6.35 -30.92
N LEU A 138 -17.43 5.43 -31.88
CA LEU A 138 -16.27 5.34 -32.78
C LEU A 138 -16.53 5.79 -34.22
N ASN A 139 -17.76 5.71 -34.74
CA ASN A 139 -18.01 5.97 -36.17
C ASN A 139 -17.74 7.42 -36.60
N LYS A 140 -17.85 8.36 -35.66
CA LYS A 140 -17.55 9.78 -35.92
C LYS A 140 -16.06 10.10 -35.73
N SER A 141 -15.27 9.16 -35.20
CA SER A 141 -13.86 9.38 -34.91
C SER A 141 -13.03 9.36 -36.19
N LYS A 142 -12.20 10.38 -36.37
CA LYS A 142 -11.31 10.47 -37.52
C LYS A 142 -10.29 9.32 -37.51
N GLY A 143 -10.27 8.53 -38.59
CA GLY A 143 -9.33 7.41 -38.76
C GLY A 143 -9.80 6.09 -38.16
N PHE A 144 -11.00 6.03 -37.56
CA PHE A 144 -11.59 4.75 -37.19
C PHE A 144 -11.91 3.94 -38.44
N GLU A 145 -11.46 2.69 -38.45
CA GLU A 145 -11.71 1.72 -39.52
C GLU A 145 -12.42 0.50 -38.94
N GLU A 146 -13.69 0.36 -39.27
CA GLU A 146 -14.52 -0.75 -38.82
C GLU A 146 -13.94 -2.12 -39.21
N GLU A 147 -13.35 -2.25 -40.40
CA GLU A 147 -12.71 -3.49 -40.84
C GLU A 147 -11.55 -3.89 -39.92
N THR A 148 -10.77 -2.90 -39.45
CA THR A 148 -9.67 -3.13 -38.52
C THR A 148 -10.21 -3.59 -37.16
N PHE A 149 -11.27 -2.95 -36.65
CA PHE A 149 -11.93 -3.37 -35.41
C PHE A 149 -12.52 -4.78 -35.53
N THR A 150 -13.31 -5.05 -36.56
CA THR A 150 -13.97 -6.35 -36.76
C THR A 150 -12.98 -7.49 -37.06
N ARG A 151 -11.74 -7.17 -37.44
CA ARG A 151 -10.66 -8.18 -37.60
C ARG A 151 -10.09 -8.67 -36.27
N GLY A 152 -10.03 -7.82 -35.24
CA GLY A 152 -9.23 -8.14 -34.05
C GLY A 152 -9.52 -7.36 -32.77
N GLY A 153 -10.55 -6.51 -32.72
CA GLY A 153 -10.93 -5.71 -31.56
C GLY A 153 -9.94 -4.58 -31.22
N TYR A 154 -9.04 -4.25 -32.14
CA TYR A 154 -8.06 -3.16 -32.03
C TYR A 154 -8.34 -2.13 -33.12
N TYR A 155 -7.97 -0.88 -32.89
CA TYR A 155 -8.23 0.23 -33.82
C TYR A 155 -7.35 1.44 -33.48
N SER A 156 -7.33 2.47 -34.33
CA SER A 156 -6.70 3.75 -34.01
C SER A 156 -7.59 4.90 -34.41
N VAL A 157 -7.50 6.02 -33.71
CA VAL A 157 -8.22 7.26 -34.02
C VAL A 157 -7.32 8.47 -33.81
N SER A 158 -7.49 9.51 -34.61
CA SER A 158 -6.86 10.81 -34.37
C SER A 158 -7.79 11.65 -33.50
N VAL A 159 -7.36 11.97 -32.28
CA VAL A 159 -8.10 12.84 -31.35
C VAL A 159 -7.77 14.32 -31.54
N SER A 160 -6.66 14.62 -32.22
CA SER A 160 -6.32 15.94 -32.76
C SER A 160 -5.54 15.79 -34.06
N SER A 161 -5.10 16.91 -34.66
CA SER A 161 -4.16 16.85 -35.79
C SER A 161 -2.80 16.26 -35.40
N SER A 162 -2.36 16.46 -34.15
CA SER A 162 -1.04 16.09 -33.64
C SER A 162 -1.02 14.83 -32.78
N LEU A 163 -2.18 14.27 -32.39
CA LEU A 163 -2.28 13.13 -31.49
C LEU A 163 -3.18 12.02 -32.05
N ARG A 164 -2.60 10.83 -32.18
CA ARG A 164 -3.30 9.57 -32.49
C ARG A 164 -3.35 8.68 -31.25
N VAL A 165 -4.51 8.11 -30.97
CA VAL A 165 -4.68 7.06 -29.96
C VAL A 165 -4.78 5.72 -30.67
N ILE A 166 -3.94 4.77 -30.26
CA ILE A 166 -3.92 3.38 -30.74
C ILE A 166 -4.48 2.50 -29.63
N THR A 167 -5.59 1.83 -29.91
CA THR A 167 -6.25 0.91 -28.99
C THR A 167 -5.90 -0.53 -29.35
N LEU A 168 -5.24 -1.22 -28.41
CA LEU A 168 -4.82 -2.61 -28.54
C LEU A 168 -5.86 -3.56 -27.94
N ASN A 169 -6.08 -4.69 -28.62
CA ASN A 169 -6.67 -5.87 -28.01
C ASN A 169 -5.57 -6.73 -27.37
N SER A 170 -5.16 -6.34 -26.16
CA SER A 170 -4.14 -7.03 -25.37
C SER A 170 -4.55 -8.46 -24.94
N ASN A 171 -5.85 -8.79 -25.00
CA ASN A 171 -6.35 -10.14 -24.67
C ASN A 171 -5.81 -11.22 -25.62
N LEU A 172 -5.42 -10.83 -26.83
CA LEU A 172 -4.78 -11.73 -27.80
C LEU A 172 -3.39 -12.19 -27.34
N TRP A 173 -2.71 -11.42 -26.50
CA TRP A 173 -1.38 -11.77 -25.99
C TRP A 173 -1.41 -12.33 -24.57
N TYR A 174 -2.57 -12.27 -23.90
CA TYR A 174 -2.71 -12.66 -22.51
C TYR A 174 -2.33 -14.12 -22.27
N LYS A 175 -1.58 -14.38 -21.20
CA LYS A 175 -1.08 -15.71 -20.85
C LYS A 175 -2.20 -16.72 -20.57
N LYS A 176 -3.37 -16.24 -20.12
CA LYS A 176 -4.56 -17.09 -19.90
C LYS A 176 -5.35 -17.36 -21.19
N ASN A 177 -5.07 -16.66 -22.28
CA ASN A 177 -5.64 -16.98 -23.58
C ASN A 177 -4.83 -18.10 -24.25
N ASN A 178 -5.30 -19.33 -24.14
CA ASN A 178 -4.61 -20.50 -24.66
C ASN A 178 -4.67 -20.64 -26.20
N TYR A 179 -5.64 -20.02 -26.88
CA TYR A 179 -5.79 -20.08 -28.35
C TYR A 179 -4.66 -19.40 -29.12
N THR A 180 -3.93 -18.49 -28.47
CA THR A 180 -2.86 -17.71 -29.11
C THR A 180 -1.47 -18.24 -28.82
N THR A 181 -1.32 -19.22 -27.93
CA THR A 181 -0.04 -19.79 -27.47
C THR A 181 0.93 -20.20 -28.60
N ARG A 182 0.41 -20.67 -29.75
CA ARG A 182 1.22 -21.14 -30.89
C ARG A 182 1.19 -20.19 -32.10
N ARG A 183 0.67 -18.97 -31.93
CA ARG A 183 0.55 -17.99 -33.01
C ARG A 183 1.67 -16.97 -32.91
N ARG A 184 2.21 -16.55 -34.07
CA ARG A 184 3.24 -15.51 -34.12
C ARG A 184 2.66 -14.11 -33.98
N ASP A 185 1.53 -13.86 -34.64
CA ASP A 185 0.85 -12.56 -34.63
C ASP A 185 -0.67 -12.75 -34.75
N PRO A 186 -1.37 -13.03 -33.64
CA PRO A 186 -2.82 -13.24 -33.64
C PRO A 186 -3.55 -11.98 -34.16
N ALA A 187 -4.47 -12.20 -35.11
CA ALA A 187 -5.18 -11.15 -35.84
C ALA A 187 -4.28 -10.12 -36.56
N ARG A 188 -2.99 -10.42 -36.79
CA ARG A 188 -2.00 -9.51 -37.40
C ARG A 188 -1.83 -8.18 -36.65
N GLN A 189 -2.07 -8.18 -35.34
CA GLN A 189 -2.05 -6.95 -34.54
C GLN A 189 -0.66 -6.33 -34.42
N LEU A 190 0.41 -7.12 -34.31
CA LEU A 190 1.78 -6.60 -34.23
C LEU A 190 2.19 -5.95 -35.56
N GLN A 191 1.90 -6.61 -36.69
CA GLN A 191 2.13 -6.03 -38.01
C GLN A 191 1.33 -4.73 -38.21
N TRP A 192 0.06 -4.74 -37.82
CA TRP A 192 -0.79 -3.56 -37.91
C TRP A 192 -0.29 -2.41 -37.03
N LEU A 193 0.11 -2.71 -35.77
CA LEU A 193 0.65 -1.72 -34.84
C LEU A 193 1.89 -1.03 -35.42
N GLU A 194 2.82 -1.80 -35.97
CA GLU A 194 4.02 -1.25 -36.63
C GLU A 194 3.66 -0.34 -37.81
N ASN A 195 2.69 -0.74 -38.63
CA ASN A 195 2.25 0.09 -39.77
C ASN A 195 1.63 1.42 -39.31
N VAL A 196 0.74 1.41 -38.31
CA VAL A 196 0.10 2.62 -37.78
C VAL A 196 1.11 3.54 -37.11
N LEU A 197 2.09 2.99 -36.39
CA LEU A 197 3.17 3.78 -35.80
C LEU A 197 4.08 4.40 -36.88
N ASN A 198 4.39 3.66 -37.94
CA ASN A 198 5.15 4.18 -39.09
C ASN A 198 4.39 5.31 -39.81
N GLU A 199 3.08 5.14 -40.00
CA GLU A 199 2.22 6.18 -40.57
C GLU A 199 2.20 7.43 -39.68
N SER A 200 2.04 7.24 -38.37
CA SER A 200 2.07 8.34 -37.39
C SER A 200 3.41 9.07 -37.41
N TYR A 201 4.52 8.33 -37.46
CA TYR A 201 5.86 8.89 -37.58
C TYR A 201 6.02 9.74 -38.86
N THR A 202 5.58 9.21 -40.00
CA THR A 202 5.67 9.89 -41.29
C THR A 202 4.78 11.15 -41.34
N ASN A 203 3.65 11.13 -40.63
CA ASN A 203 2.71 12.24 -40.55
C ASN A 203 2.99 13.18 -39.36
N GLU A 204 4.15 13.05 -38.69
CA GLU A 204 4.55 13.87 -37.53
C GLU A 204 3.54 13.84 -36.36
N GLN A 205 2.76 12.77 -36.24
CA GLN A 205 1.80 12.57 -35.16
C GLN A 205 2.46 11.93 -33.94
N GLN A 206 2.10 12.45 -32.77
CA GLN A 206 2.39 11.82 -31.49
C GLN A 206 1.35 10.75 -31.20
N VAL A 207 1.71 9.78 -30.37
CA VAL A 207 0.92 8.57 -30.13
C VAL A 207 0.71 8.31 -28.66
N TYR A 208 -0.55 8.06 -28.29
CA TYR A 208 -0.91 7.34 -27.08
C TYR A 208 -1.34 5.93 -27.42
N ILE A 209 -0.89 4.97 -26.62
CA ILE A 209 -1.30 3.56 -26.74
C ILE A 209 -2.18 3.22 -25.55
N ILE A 210 -3.35 2.64 -25.80
CA ILE A 210 -4.21 2.10 -24.75
C ILE A 210 -4.42 0.61 -24.94
N GLY A 211 -4.54 -0.11 -23.83
CA GLY A 211 -4.88 -1.52 -23.81
C GLY A 211 -5.47 -1.88 -22.45
N HIS A 212 -6.05 -3.07 -22.32
CA HIS A 212 -6.57 -3.50 -21.03
C HIS A 212 -5.46 -4.07 -20.14
N ILE A 213 -4.84 -5.16 -20.60
CA ILE A 213 -3.79 -5.89 -19.88
C ILE A 213 -2.44 -5.22 -20.19
N PRO A 214 -1.65 -4.83 -19.18
CA PRO A 214 -0.32 -4.30 -19.40
C PRO A 214 0.69 -5.41 -19.74
N PRO A 215 1.76 -5.11 -20.51
CA PRO A 215 2.87 -6.03 -20.68
C PRO A 215 3.65 -6.26 -19.36
N GLY A 216 4.51 -7.28 -19.35
CA GLY A 216 5.41 -7.55 -18.21
C GLY A 216 4.76 -8.33 -17.08
N PHE A 217 4.96 -7.90 -15.84
CA PHE A 217 4.66 -8.69 -14.64
C PHE A 217 3.71 -7.98 -13.68
N TYR A 218 2.85 -8.77 -13.05
CA TYR A 218 2.02 -8.39 -11.92
C TYR A 218 2.63 -8.92 -10.62
N SER A 219 2.95 -8.04 -9.68
CA SER A 219 3.42 -8.43 -8.36
C SER A 219 2.25 -8.55 -7.38
N LYS A 220 2.04 -9.76 -6.85
CA LYS A 220 1.06 -10.03 -5.80
C LYS A 220 1.55 -9.64 -4.39
N ALA A 221 2.77 -9.11 -4.26
CA ALA A 221 3.40 -8.80 -2.96
C ALA A 221 3.49 -9.98 -1.95
N ILE A 222 3.29 -11.23 -2.39
CA ILE A 222 3.31 -12.40 -1.52
C ILE A 222 4.75 -12.89 -1.33
N PRO A 223 5.24 -13.04 -0.07
CA PRO A 223 6.56 -13.60 0.18
C PRO A 223 6.75 -14.94 -0.53
N LYS A 224 7.89 -15.12 -1.20
CA LYS A 224 8.29 -16.34 -1.94
C LYS A 224 7.47 -16.67 -3.20
N LYS A 225 6.43 -15.91 -3.57
CA LYS A 225 5.78 -16.05 -4.89
C LYS A 225 6.42 -15.10 -5.91
N LYS A 226 6.78 -15.63 -7.08
CA LYS A 226 7.21 -14.81 -8.22
C LYS A 226 6.01 -14.02 -8.76
N GLY A 227 6.28 -12.88 -9.38
CA GLY A 227 5.30 -12.12 -10.12
C GLY A 227 4.72 -12.94 -11.26
N GLU A 228 3.46 -12.68 -11.58
CA GLU A 228 2.75 -13.34 -12.68
C GLU A 228 3.06 -12.61 -13.98
N GLN A 229 3.55 -13.32 -14.98
CA GLN A 229 3.75 -12.73 -16.30
C GLN A 229 2.41 -12.59 -17.02
N MET A 230 2.15 -11.41 -17.59
CA MET A 230 0.86 -11.11 -18.21
C MET A 230 0.73 -11.65 -19.62
N TYR A 231 1.77 -11.54 -20.46
CA TYR A 231 1.72 -12.02 -21.83
C TYR A 231 2.45 -13.34 -22.02
N HIS A 232 2.11 -14.07 -23.08
CA HIS A 232 2.98 -15.14 -23.56
C HIS A 232 4.34 -14.57 -23.97
N GLU A 233 5.43 -15.22 -23.53
CA GLU A 233 6.81 -14.72 -23.72
C GLU A 233 7.15 -14.44 -25.19
N HIS A 234 6.63 -15.24 -26.13
CA HIS A 234 6.94 -15.09 -27.56
C HIS A 234 6.36 -13.81 -28.20
N PHE A 235 5.37 -13.15 -27.58
CA PHE A 235 4.86 -11.85 -28.03
C PHE A 235 5.70 -10.68 -27.50
N MET A 236 6.40 -10.88 -26.38
CA MET A 236 7.11 -9.80 -25.69
C MET A 236 8.22 -9.19 -26.55
N GLN A 237 9.07 -10.02 -27.17
CA GLN A 237 10.21 -9.50 -27.95
C GLN A 237 9.77 -8.69 -29.19
N PRO A 238 8.86 -9.19 -30.06
CA PRO A 238 8.34 -8.40 -31.17
C PRO A 238 7.68 -7.09 -30.72
N LEU A 239 6.84 -7.14 -29.68
CA LEU A 239 6.19 -5.95 -29.14
C LEU A 239 7.22 -4.93 -28.64
N LEU A 240 8.19 -5.36 -27.84
CA LEU A 240 9.25 -4.49 -27.33
C LEU A 240 10.09 -3.89 -28.46
N MET A 241 10.36 -4.64 -29.54
CA MET A 241 11.07 -4.11 -30.71
C MET A 241 10.31 -2.97 -31.38
N ILE A 242 8.99 -3.12 -31.56
CA ILE A 242 8.13 -2.08 -32.14
C ILE A 242 8.10 -0.85 -31.22
N LEU A 243 7.79 -1.03 -29.93
CA LEU A 243 7.73 0.08 -28.97
C LEU A 243 9.05 0.87 -28.87
N ARG A 244 10.17 0.15 -28.93
CA ARG A 244 11.52 0.75 -28.93
C ARG A 244 11.79 1.56 -30.21
N ARG A 245 11.43 1.02 -31.38
CA ARG A 245 11.63 1.69 -32.67
C ARG A 245 10.89 3.02 -32.74
N TYR A 246 9.68 3.09 -32.21
CA TYR A 246 8.82 4.28 -32.26
C TYR A 246 8.76 5.05 -30.93
N SER A 247 9.73 4.84 -30.02
CA SER A 247 9.73 5.45 -28.68
C SER A 247 9.67 6.97 -28.66
N GLU A 248 10.10 7.62 -29.75
CA GLU A 248 10.15 9.09 -29.85
C GLU A 248 8.74 9.69 -29.96
N ILE A 249 7.86 9.06 -30.73
CA ILE A 249 6.49 9.54 -30.97
C ILE A 249 5.49 8.99 -29.96
N ILE A 250 5.81 7.89 -29.27
CA ILE A 250 4.94 7.32 -28.23
C ILE A 250 5.10 8.16 -26.95
N LYS A 251 4.11 9.00 -26.64
CA LYS A 251 4.13 9.92 -25.49
C LYS A 251 3.48 9.38 -24.23
N GLY A 252 2.82 8.24 -24.32
CA GLY A 252 2.23 7.57 -23.17
C GLY A 252 1.60 6.23 -23.56
N GLN A 253 1.60 5.29 -22.61
CA GLN A 253 0.80 4.09 -22.70
C GLN A 253 -0.08 3.99 -21.46
N PHE A 254 -1.34 3.59 -21.61
CA PHE A 254 -2.32 3.58 -20.53
C PHE A 254 -3.03 2.23 -20.47
N TYR A 255 -2.98 1.59 -19.30
CA TYR A 255 -3.54 0.25 -19.08
C TYR A 255 -4.37 0.20 -17.80
N GLY A 256 -5.15 -0.87 -17.65
CA GLY A 256 -5.90 -1.22 -16.45
C GLY A 256 -5.49 -2.59 -15.93
N HIS A 257 -6.47 -3.48 -15.79
CA HIS A 257 -6.36 -4.90 -15.41
C HIS A 257 -5.86 -5.20 -13.99
N PHE A 258 -4.82 -4.51 -13.51
CA PHE A 258 -4.24 -4.80 -12.19
C PHE A 258 -5.06 -4.27 -11.04
N HIS A 259 -5.99 -3.34 -11.31
CA HIS A 259 -6.78 -2.62 -10.31
C HIS A 259 -5.94 -1.72 -9.39
N LEU A 260 -4.64 -1.56 -9.66
CA LEU A 260 -3.69 -0.81 -8.84
C LEU A 260 -3.21 0.46 -9.54
N ASP A 261 -2.90 1.48 -8.74
CA ASP A 261 -2.23 2.70 -9.18
C ASP A 261 -0.72 2.48 -9.26
N MET A 262 -0.20 2.23 -10.46
CA MET A 262 1.24 2.09 -10.65
C MET A 262 1.69 2.54 -12.04
N PHE A 263 3.01 2.51 -12.25
CA PHE A 263 3.60 2.72 -13.56
C PHE A 263 4.64 1.64 -13.86
N GLN A 264 4.92 1.46 -15.14
CA GLN A 264 5.99 0.60 -15.64
C GLN A 264 6.93 1.39 -16.55
N ILE A 265 8.21 1.01 -16.60
CA ILE A 265 9.25 1.70 -17.39
C ILE A 265 9.90 0.73 -18.36
N PHE A 266 9.97 1.05 -19.66
CA PHE A 266 10.52 0.19 -20.71
C PHE A 266 12.00 0.48 -21.00
N ARG A 267 12.81 -0.58 -21.16
CA ARG A 267 14.25 -0.45 -21.49
C ARG A 267 14.65 -1.08 -22.82
N TYR A 268 15.76 -0.61 -23.38
CA TYR A 268 16.62 -1.37 -24.28
C TYR A 268 17.45 -2.43 -23.54
N ALA A 269 17.93 -3.42 -24.30
CA ALA A 269 18.95 -4.37 -23.82
C ALA A 269 20.26 -3.68 -23.39
N THR A 270 20.56 -2.51 -23.96
CA THR A 270 21.69 -1.64 -23.59
C THR A 270 21.48 -0.91 -22.25
N GLY A 271 20.27 -0.96 -21.69
CA GLY A 271 19.93 -0.39 -20.40
C GLY A 271 19.33 1.02 -20.44
N SER A 272 19.26 1.67 -21.59
CA SER A 272 18.59 2.98 -21.74
C SER A 272 17.05 2.85 -21.64
N ILE A 273 16.40 3.84 -21.03
CA ILE A 273 14.95 3.92 -20.87
C ILE A 273 14.33 4.56 -22.11
N LYS A 274 13.20 4.02 -22.59
CA LYS A 274 12.58 4.47 -23.86
C LYS A 274 11.06 4.49 -23.86
N GLY A 275 10.43 4.28 -22.72
CA GLY A 275 9.00 4.41 -22.64
C GLY A 275 8.53 4.20 -21.23
N PHE A 276 7.26 4.48 -21.03
CA PHE A 276 6.56 4.17 -19.80
C PHE A 276 5.12 3.79 -20.09
N ALA A 277 4.50 3.16 -19.10
CA ALA A 277 3.09 2.90 -19.06
C ALA A 277 2.54 3.37 -17.71
N LEU A 278 1.39 4.03 -17.72
CA LEU A 278 0.62 4.35 -16.53
C LEU A 278 -0.52 3.34 -16.41
N LEU A 279 -0.64 2.73 -15.25
CA LEU A 279 -1.69 1.79 -14.92
C LEU A 279 -2.64 2.50 -13.96
N ALA A 280 -3.92 2.57 -14.32
CA ALA A 280 -4.95 3.17 -13.49
C ALA A 280 -5.56 2.11 -12.56
N PRO A 281 -5.94 2.49 -11.32
CA PRO A 281 -6.70 1.61 -10.45
C PRO A 281 -8.13 1.42 -10.99
N SER A 282 -8.84 0.44 -10.44
CA SER A 282 -10.23 0.16 -10.82
C SER A 282 -11.23 1.03 -10.06
N MET A 283 -12.41 1.20 -10.66
CA MET A 283 -13.60 1.65 -9.93
C MET A 283 -14.17 0.53 -9.04
N SER A 284 -14.08 -0.73 -9.48
CA SER A 284 -14.47 -1.87 -8.64
C SER A 284 -13.52 -2.01 -7.44
N PRO A 285 -14.03 -2.14 -6.20
CA PRO A 285 -13.20 -2.36 -5.02
C PRO A 285 -12.83 -3.83 -4.80
N TRP A 286 -13.30 -4.72 -5.68
CA TRP A 286 -13.23 -6.16 -5.50
C TRP A 286 -11.79 -6.67 -5.28
N TYR A 287 -11.63 -7.50 -4.26
CA TYR A 287 -10.47 -8.35 -4.06
C TYR A 287 -10.89 -9.77 -3.64
N GLU A 288 -10.07 -10.77 -3.97
CA GLU A 288 -10.29 -12.15 -3.51
C GLU A 288 -9.57 -12.41 -2.18
N GLU A 289 -10.32 -12.81 -1.14
CA GLU A 289 -9.82 -12.98 0.24
C GLU A 289 -9.21 -14.37 0.54
N LYS A 290 -9.09 -15.30 -0.44
CA LYS A 290 -8.70 -16.69 -0.11
C LYS A 290 -7.28 -16.80 0.47
N ASN A 291 -7.22 -16.99 1.80
CA ASN A 291 -6.05 -17.33 2.62
C ASN A 291 -4.73 -16.72 2.13
N SER A 292 -4.51 -15.44 2.44
CA SER A 292 -3.22 -14.73 2.29
C SER A 292 -2.64 -14.69 0.87
N THR A 293 -3.45 -14.97 -0.13
CA THR A 293 -3.07 -14.85 -1.52
C THR A 293 -4.26 -14.29 -2.28
N LEU A 294 -4.18 -13.09 -2.86
CA LEU A 294 -4.49 -12.90 -4.30
C LEU A 294 -4.60 -11.45 -4.76
N SER A 295 -5.18 -10.54 -3.99
CA SER A 295 -5.37 -9.14 -4.40
C SER A 295 -5.49 -8.28 -3.15
N VAL A 296 -4.97 -7.06 -3.19
CA VAL A 296 -5.14 -6.09 -2.10
C VAL A 296 -6.40 -5.28 -2.39
N PRO A 297 -7.27 -5.04 -1.39
CA PRO A 297 -8.44 -4.20 -1.59
C PRO A 297 -8.00 -2.81 -2.05
N VAL A 298 -8.76 -2.24 -2.97
CA VAL A 298 -8.53 -0.89 -3.49
C VAL A 298 -9.78 -0.07 -3.29
N ASN A 299 -9.60 1.21 -2.97
CA ASN A 299 -10.72 2.14 -3.04
C ASN A 299 -11.08 2.40 -4.51
N PRO A 300 -12.37 2.61 -4.84
CA PRO A 300 -12.79 3.03 -6.17
C PRO A 300 -12.02 4.28 -6.62
N GLY A 301 -11.35 4.20 -7.78
CA GLY A 301 -10.47 5.25 -8.28
C GLY A 301 -10.84 5.76 -9.68
N VAL A 302 -10.56 7.05 -9.93
CA VAL A 302 -10.63 7.71 -11.24
C VAL A 302 -9.41 8.61 -11.41
N ARG A 303 -8.86 8.68 -12.61
CA ARG A 303 -7.67 9.50 -12.90
C ARG A 303 -7.98 10.57 -13.93
N LEU A 304 -7.64 11.82 -13.61
CA LEU A 304 -7.64 12.93 -14.56
C LEU A 304 -6.20 13.19 -15.01
N ILE A 305 -5.94 13.05 -16.31
CA ILE A 305 -4.63 13.21 -16.91
C ILE A 305 -4.57 14.55 -17.64
N THR A 306 -3.51 15.30 -17.39
CA THR A 306 -3.22 16.54 -18.12
C THR A 306 -2.09 16.30 -19.11
N TYR A 307 -2.19 16.90 -20.28
CA TYR A 307 -1.16 16.82 -21.30
C TYR A 307 -1.03 18.13 -22.06
N SER A 308 0.13 18.36 -22.63
CA SER A 308 0.39 19.51 -23.50
C SER A 308 -0.22 19.26 -24.88
N ARG A 309 -1.16 20.11 -25.30
CA ARG A 309 -1.74 20.03 -26.66
C ARG A 309 -0.74 20.33 -27.78
N ARG A 310 0.43 20.91 -27.46
CA ARG A 310 1.47 21.27 -28.44
C ARG A 310 2.28 20.07 -28.91
N ASP A 311 2.72 19.24 -27.98
CA ASP A 311 3.67 18.13 -28.20
C ASP A 311 3.17 16.79 -27.62
N SER A 312 1.94 16.77 -27.11
CA SER A 312 1.25 15.61 -26.54
C SER A 312 1.97 14.96 -25.35
N VAL A 313 2.91 15.66 -24.72
CA VAL A 313 3.59 15.17 -23.51
C VAL A 313 2.61 15.14 -22.34
N VAL A 314 2.59 14.03 -21.60
CA VAL A 314 1.82 13.92 -20.36
C VAL A 314 2.47 14.80 -19.30
N SER A 315 1.80 15.90 -18.93
CA SER A 315 2.33 16.84 -17.95
C SER A 315 2.14 16.32 -16.53
N ASP A 316 0.98 15.77 -16.20
CA ASP A 316 0.68 15.32 -14.84
C ASP A 316 -0.59 14.46 -14.81
N TYR A 317 -0.87 13.85 -13.66
CA TYR A 317 -2.22 13.38 -13.35
C TYR A 317 -2.58 13.61 -11.89
N THR A 318 -3.89 13.78 -11.65
CA THR A 318 -4.47 13.70 -10.30
C THR A 318 -5.27 12.41 -10.19
N GLN A 319 -4.94 11.62 -9.17
CA GLN A 319 -5.71 10.44 -8.81
C GLN A 319 -6.80 10.85 -7.83
N TYR A 320 -8.04 10.55 -8.17
CA TYR A 320 -9.20 10.71 -7.31
C TYR A 320 -9.66 9.36 -6.79
N TYR A 321 -10.32 9.38 -5.62
CA TYR A 321 -10.80 8.17 -4.99
C TYR A 321 -12.04 8.41 -4.15
N LEU A 322 -12.85 7.36 -4.02
CA LEU A 322 -13.90 7.25 -3.02
C LEU A 322 -13.37 6.42 -1.85
N ASP A 323 -13.37 6.96 -0.64
CA ASP A 323 -13.17 6.11 0.55
C ASP A 323 -14.44 5.26 0.76
N LEU A 324 -14.36 3.98 0.41
CA LEU A 324 -15.56 3.13 0.34
C LEU A 324 -16.20 2.89 1.71
N GLU A 325 -15.39 2.79 2.78
CA GLU A 325 -15.92 2.59 4.14
C GLU A 325 -16.64 3.85 4.60
N LYS A 326 -15.97 4.99 4.47
CA LYS A 326 -16.56 6.29 4.82
C LYS A 326 -17.82 6.59 3.99
N ALA A 327 -17.80 6.26 2.70
CA ALA A 327 -18.95 6.48 1.82
C ALA A 327 -20.16 5.66 2.23
N ASN A 328 -19.96 4.42 2.68
CA ASN A 328 -21.05 3.59 3.19
C ASN A 328 -21.55 4.03 4.57
N ASP A 329 -20.65 4.47 5.46
CA ASP A 329 -21.00 4.91 6.82
C ASP A 329 -21.72 6.27 6.84
N GLU A 330 -21.29 7.21 6.00
CA GLU A 330 -21.82 8.57 5.92
C GLU A 330 -22.86 8.75 4.79
N GLU A 331 -23.11 7.69 4.01
CA GLU A 331 -23.90 7.71 2.76
C GLU A 331 -23.43 8.78 1.75
N SER A 332 -22.14 9.16 1.79
CA SER A 332 -21.56 10.22 0.96
C SER A 332 -20.68 9.67 -0.17
N GLY A 333 -21.10 9.89 -1.41
CA GLY A 333 -20.42 9.41 -2.61
C GLY A 333 -19.27 10.28 -3.11
N ALA A 334 -18.76 11.21 -2.31
CA ALA A 334 -17.81 12.22 -2.78
C ALA A 334 -16.44 11.61 -3.08
N TYR A 335 -15.97 11.73 -4.33
CA TYR A 335 -14.57 11.46 -4.62
C TYR A 335 -13.71 12.66 -4.22
N LEU A 336 -12.57 12.37 -3.61
CA LEU A 336 -11.60 13.36 -3.19
C LEU A 336 -10.31 13.19 -4.01
N PRO A 337 -9.54 14.27 -4.25
CA PRO A 337 -8.20 14.14 -4.80
C PRO A 337 -7.32 13.41 -3.78
N LEU A 338 -6.80 12.25 -4.16
CA LEU A 338 -5.85 11.49 -3.34
C LEU A 338 -4.46 12.12 -3.43
N TYR A 339 -3.97 12.33 -4.65
CA TYR A 339 -2.70 12.99 -4.90
C TYR A 339 -2.57 13.47 -6.34
N THR A 340 -1.62 14.39 -6.55
CA THR A 340 -1.10 14.78 -7.86
C THR A 340 0.31 14.21 -8.02
N PHE A 341 0.60 13.57 -9.16
CA PHE A 341 1.84 12.81 -9.36
C PHE A 341 3.10 13.67 -9.17
N SER A 342 3.15 14.83 -9.82
CA SER A 342 4.27 15.78 -9.71
C SER A 342 4.59 16.17 -8.27
N LYS A 343 3.57 16.37 -7.43
CA LYS A 343 3.72 16.82 -6.03
C LYS A 343 4.29 15.74 -5.13
N ILE A 344 3.88 14.49 -5.31
CA ILE A 344 4.36 13.37 -4.49
C ILE A 344 5.78 12.95 -4.88
N TYR A 345 6.09 13.00 -6.18
CA TYR A 345 7.35 12.45 -6.70
C TYR A 345 8.38 13.51 -7.09
N ASP A 346 8.07 14.79 -6.89
CA ASP A 346 8.94 15.95 -7.18
C ASP A 346 9.46 15.93 -8.63
N VAL A 347 8.52 15.92 -9.59
CA VAL A 347 8.80 15.94 -11.04
C VAL A 347 7.95 16.99 -11.75
N THR A 348 8.47 17.55 -12.85
CA THR A 348 7.79 18.58 -13.64
C THR A 348 6.90 18.03 -14.75
N GLU A 349 7.18 16.82 -15.20
CA GLU A 349 6.38 16.10 -16.19
C GLU A 349 6.43 14.59 -15.96
N ILE A 350 5.55 13.85 -16.65
CA ILE A 350 5.59 12.40 -16.69
C ILE A 350 6.24 11.97 -17.99
N SER A 351 7.53 11.64 -17.89
CA SER A 351 8.36 11.20 -19.00
C SER A 351 9.15 9.95 -18.62
N SER A 352 9.75 9.31 -19.61
CA SER A 352 10.64 8.17 -19.41
C SER A 352 11.78 8.49 -18.42
N ASP A 353 12.32 9.71 -18.50
CA ASP A 353 13.43 10.14 -17.65
C ASP A 353 12.97 10.50 -16.24
N SER A 354 11.84 11.20 -16.09
CA SER A 354 11.30 11.53 -14.77
C SER A 354 10.88 10.27 -14.01
N LEU A 355 10.16 9.34 -14.65
CA LEU A 355 9.78 8.07 -14.02
C LEU A 355 10.98 7.21 -13.66
N ASN A 356 12.06 7.23 -14.45
CA ASN A 356 13.29 6.56 -14.08
C ASN A 356 13.95 7.18 -12.84
N LYS A 357 13.89 8.51 -12.67
CA LYS A 357 14.32 9.17 -11.43
C LYS A 357 13.45 8.72 -10.25
N VAL A 358 12.13 8.75 -10.40
CA VAL A 358 11.17 8.28 -9.38
C VAL A 358 11.47 6.83 -8.97
N TYR A 359 11.61 5.92 -9.93
CA TYR A 359 11.95 4.52 -9.68
C TYR A 359 13.26 4.36 -8.89
N ASN A 360 14.31 5.12 -9.26
CA ASN A 360 15.57 5.08 -8.53
C ASN A 360 15.47 5.66 -7.11
N ASN A 361 14.59 6.64 -6.89
CA ASN A 361 14.30 7.17 -5.57
C ASN A 361 13.54 6.14 -4.72
N LEU A 362 12.50 5.49 -5.27
CA LEU A 362 11.76 4.39 -4.60
C LEU A 362 12.67 3.24 -4.13
N LYS A 363 13.75 2.97 -4.87
CA LYS A 363 14.73 1.96 -4.48
C LYS A 363 15.54 2.35 -3.23
N LYS A 364 15.88 3.64 -3.10
CA LYS A 364 16.81 4.16 -2.09
C LYS A 364 16.09 4.68 -0.85
N ASP A 365 14.93 5.30 -1.04
CA ASP A 365 14.13 5.91 0.01
C ASP A 365 13.00 4.96 0.42
N GLN A 366 13.03 4.55 1.69
CA GLN A 366 12.01 3.65 2.24
C GLN A 366 10.68 4.36 2.49
N ASN A 367 10.70 5.62 2.93
CA ASN A 367 9.48 6.38 3.22
C ASN A 367 8.72 6.72 1.92
N LEU A 368 9.46 7.09 0.87
CA LEU A 368 8.85 7.30 -0.45
C LEU A 368 8.26 6.00 -1.01
N PHE A 369 8.94 4.87 -0.81
CA PHE A 369 8.40 3.57 -1.22
C PHE A 369 7.13 3.20 -0.45
N GLU A 370 7.09 3.42 0.87
CA GLU A 370 5.88 3.19 1.68
C GLU A 370 4.73 4.10 1.24
N THR A 371 5.03 5.35 0.88
CA THR A 371 4.04 6.27 0.29
C THR A 371 3.49 5.72 -1.03
N PHE A 372 4.37 5.34 -1.97
CA PHE A 372 3.97 4.70 -3.22
C PHE A 372 3.13 3.44 -2.98
N TYR A 373 3.52 2.59 -2.03
CA TYR A 373 2.81 1.34 -1.75
C TYR A 373 1.42 1.56 -1.14
N ASN A 374 1.22 2.63 -0.36
CA ASN A 374 -0.10 3.04 0.12
C ASN A 374 -0.97 3.62 -1.01
N LEU A 375 -0.36 4.35 -1.94
CA LEU A 375 -1.06 4.91 -3.11
C LEU A 375 -1.46 3.81 -4.12
N LEU A 376 -0.71 2.71 -4.18
CA LEU A 376 -0.98 1.55 -5.04
C LEU A 376 -2.42 1.04 -4.92
N THR A 377 -2.97 1.07 -3.71
CA THR A 377 -4.34 0.63 -3.35
C THR A 377 -5.32 1.79 -3.19
N VAL A 378 -4.96 2.96 -3.73
CA VAL A 378 -5.78 4.17 -3.71
C VAL A 378 -6.14 4.59 -2.28
N GLY A 379 -5.14 4.54 -1.40
CA GLY A 379 -5.29 4.92 0.01
C GLY A 379 -5.94 3.84 0.89
N LYS A 380 -6.40 2.71 0.34
CA LYS A 380 -6.85 1.59 1.19
C LYS A 380 -5.65 0.93 1.85
N LYS A 381 -5.56 1.00 3.18
CA LYS A 381 -4.44 0.43 3.93
C LYS A 381 -4.26 -1.06 3.60
N SER A 382 -3.10 -1.40 3.04
CA SER A 382 -2.70 -2.75 2.68
C SER A 382 -1.83 -3.39 3.76
N LEU A 383 -1.53 -4.68 3.61
CA LEU A 383 -0.63 -5.39 4.51
C LEU A 383 0.79 -4.79 4.44
N PRO A 384 1.54 -4.71 5.56
CA PRO A 384 2.91 -4.20 5.56
C PRO A 384 3.79 -4.86 4.49
N CYS A 385 4.45 -4.05 3.67
CA CYS A 385 5.31 -4.53 2.60
C CYS A 385 6.73 -4.78 3.11
N ASN A 386 7.07 -6.04 3.39
CA ASN A 386 8.44 -6.42 3.73
C ASN A 386 9.40 -6.31 2.52
N ASN A 387 10.69 -6.55 2.73
CA ASN A 387 11.70 -6.46 1.66
C ASN A 387 11.37 -7.31 0.42
N ASN A 388 10.81 -8.51 0.60
CA ASN A 388 10.44 -9.38 -0.52
C ASN A 388 9.29 -8.78 -1.33
N CYS A 389 8.29 -8.21 -0.65
CA CYS A 389 7.23 -7.44 -1.29
C CYS A 389 7.82 -6.24 -2.06
N LYS A 390 8.72 -5.44 -1.44
CA LYS A 390 9.35 -4.29 -2.08
C LYS A 390 10.11 -4.66 -3.35
N VAL A 391 10.92 -5.72 -3.28
CA VAL A 391 11.65 -6.28 -4.43
C VAL A 391 10.68 -6.72 -5.53
N SER A 392 9.65 -7.50 -5.19
CA SER A 392 8.67 -7.99 -6.15
C SER A 392 7.95 -6.83 -6.86
N GLN A 393 7.55 -5.80 -6.11
CA GLN A 393 6.91 -4.61 -6.67
C GLN A 393 7.85 -3.87 -7.62
N LEU A 394 9.05 -3.50 -7.16
CA LEU A 394 10.03 -2.79 -7.98
C LEU A 394 10.45 -3.58 -9.23
N CYS A 395 10.61 -4.90 -9.12
CA CYS A 395 10.93 -5.75 -10.28
C CYS A 395 9.77 -5.83 -11.27
N SER A 396 8.51 -5.81 -10.81
CA SER A 396 7.34 -5.81 -11.70
C SER A 396 7.16 -4.51 -12.48
N MET A 397 7.61 -3.37 -11.93
CA MET A 397 7.59 -2.07 -12.61
C MET A 397 8.60 -1.97 -13.76
N PHE A 398 9.60 -2.85 -13.80
CA PHE A 398 10.78 -2.66 -14.65
C PHE A 398 11.16 -3.88 -15.50
N SER A 399 10.51 -5.03 -15.29
CA SER A 399 10.81 -6.28 -16.00
C SER A 399 9.70 -6.67 -16.96
N TYR A 400 10.07 -7.07 -18.16
CA TYR A 400 9.12 -7.44 -19.23
C TYR A 400 9.27 -8.89 -19.70
N THR A 401 10.50 -9.40 -19.65
CA THR A 401 10.80 -10.81 -19.95
C THR A 401 10.98 -11.59 -18.66
N LEU A 402 10.76 -12.90 -18.71
CA LEU A 402 11.04 -13.77 -17.56
C LEU A 402 12.50 -13.66 -17.10
N LYS A 403 13.44 -13.59 -18.05
CA LYS A 403 14.87 -13.45 -17.76
C LYS A 403 15.18 -12.17 -16.99
N ASP A 404 14.58 -11.04 -17.37
CA ASP A 404 14.78 -9.76 -16.68
C ASP A 404 14.23 -9.80 -15.26
N TYR A 405 13.04 -10.38 -15.09
CA TYR A 405 12.38 -10.49 -13.78
C TYR A 405 13.16 -11.39 -12.82
N GLU A 406 13.66 -12.53 -13.29
CA GLU A 406 14.48 -13.45 -12.50
C GLU A 406 15.83 -12.83 -12.13
N LYS A 407 16.45 -12.10 -13.06
CA LYS A 407 17.69 -11.36 -12.77
C LYS A 407 17.45 -10.28 -11.70
N CYS A 408 16.35 -9.52 -11.81
CA CYS A 408 16.01 -8.47 -10.86
C CYS A 408 15.80 -9.03 -9.45
N THR A 409 14.97 -10.07 -9.34
CA THR A 409 14.64 -10.71 -8.05
C THR A 409 15.81 -11.53 -7.46
N GLY A 410 16.68 -12.10 -8.30
CA GLY A 410 17.87 -12.83 -7.88
C GLY A 410 19.00 -11.94 -7.34
N LEU A 411 19.27 -10.80 -7.99
CA LEU A 411 20.29 -9.84 -7.52
C LEU A 411 19.95 -9.23 -6.15
N SER A 412 18.66 -9.07 -5.85
CA SER A 412 18.20 -8.57 -4.56
C SER A 412 18.33 -9.58 -3.43
N ASN A 413 18.18 -10.88 -3.70
CA ASN A 413 18.37 -11.92 -2.67
C ASN A 413 19.81 -11.91 -2.12
N ILE A 414 20.79 -11.65 -2.99
CA ILE A 414 22.21 -11.51 -2.61
C ILE A 414 22.44 -10.29 -1.69
N ILE A 415 21.76 -9.16 -1.94
CA ILE A 415 21.86 -7.95 -1.12
C ILE A 415 21.18 -8.16 0.24
N VAL A 416 20.02 -8.83 0.27
CA VAL A 416 19.29 -9.14 1.51
C VAL A 416 20.09 -10.10 2.38
N GLU A 417 20.68 -11.16 1.81
CA GLU A 417 21.58 -12.07 2.54
C GLU A 417 22.77 -11.31 3.13
N LYS A 418 23.41 -10.44 2.36
CA LYS A 418 24.53 -9.62 2.84
C LYS A 418 24.12 -8.70 4.00
N SER A 419 22.97 -8.03 3.90
CA SER A 419 22.43 -7.18 4.98
C SER A 419 22.09 -7.96 6.25
N PHE A 420 21.58 -9.19 6.12
CA PHE A 420 21.29 -10.06 7.25
C PHE A 420 22.58 -10.49 7.94
N PHE A 421 23.60 -10.88 7.17
CA PHE A 421 24.93 -11.18 7.68
C PHE A 421 25.55 -9.98 8.43
N ASP A 422 25.49 -8.76 7.87
CA ASP A 422 26.03 -7.56 8.53
C ASP A 422 25.32 -7.25 9.87
N LYS A 423 24.00 -7.43 9.94
CA LYS A 423 23.27 -7.29 11.22
C LYS A 423 23.68 -8.35 12.23
N SER A 424 23.80 -9.61 11.83
CA SER A 424 24.24 -10.70 12.71
C SER A 424 25.66 -10.48 13.25
N VAL A 425 26.57 -9.94 12.44
CA VAL A 425 27.93 -9.57 12.86
C VAL A 425 27.90 -8.42 13.88
N ASN A 426 27.04 -7.42 13.68
CA ASN A 426 26.89 -6.31 14.64
C ASN A 426 26.32 -6.77 15.99
N TYR A 427 25.36 -7.71 16.00
CA TYR A 427 24.87 -8.31 17.25
C TYR A 427 25.98 -9.10 17.96
N LEU A 428 26.75 -9.90 17.22
CA LEU A 428 27.86 -10.65 17.79
C LEU A 428 28.92 -9.73 18.42
N LEU A 429 29.29 -8.65 17.72
CA LEU A 429 30.21 -7.64 18.23
C LEU A 429 29.67 -6.96 19.51
N PHE A 430 28.38 -6.62 19.54
CA PHE A 430 27.74 -6.05 20.73
C PHE A 430 27.80 -6.99 21.93
N TYR A 431 27.47 -8.28 21.75
CA TYR A 431 27.53 -9.26 22.84
C TYR A 431 28.97 -9.51 23.32
N VAL A 432 29.95 -9.53 22.41
CA VAL A 432 31.38 -9.65 22.77
C VAL A 432 31.85 -8.43 23.56
N SER A 433 31.49 -7.21 23.13
CA SER A 433 31.81 -5.99 23.87
C SER A 433 31.16 -5.95 25.25
N LEU A 434 29.91 -6.40 25.38
CA LEU A 434 29.22 -6.49 26.67
C LEU A 434 29.89 -7.51 27.61
N LEU A 435 30.31 -8.66 27.08
CA LEU A 435 31.04 -9.68 27.83
C LEU A 435 32.39 -9.17 28.33
N LEU A 436 33.12 -8.43 27.49
CA LEU A 436 34.38 -7.79 27.87
C LEU A 436 34.16 -6.73 28.97
N LEU A 437 33.12 -5.90 28.86
CA LEU A 437 32.77 -4.95 29.91
C LEU A 437 32.45 -5.63 31.25
N ILE A 438 31.66 -6.71 31.24
CA ILE A 438 31.36 -7.49 32.44
C ILE A 438 32.65 -8.09 33.03
N LEU A 439 33.53 -8.66 32.20
CA LEU A 439 34.82 -9.19 32.64
C LEU A 439 35.69 -8.10 33.27
N THR A 440 35.79 -6.92 32.66
CA THR A 440 36.55 -5.80 33.25
C THR A 440 35.97 -5.33 34.58
N ALA A 441 34.64 -5.26 34.71
CA ALA A 441 33.96 -4.92 35.95
C ALA A 441 34.23 -5.97 37.04
N CYS A 442 34.18 -7.26 36.70
CA CYS A 442 34.52 -8.34 37.62
C CYS A 442 35.98 -8.28 38.10
N VAL A 443 36.92 -7.98 37.20
CA VAL A 443 38.34 -7.81 37.56
C VAL A 443 38.54 -6.60 38.47
N LEU A 444 37.91 -5.46 38.16
CA LEU A 444 37.95 -4.27 39.01
C LEU A 444 37.34 -4.55 40.38
N PHE A 445 36.20 -5.26 40.44
CA PHE A 445 35.57 -5.64 41.69
C PHE A 445 36.45 -6.59 42.52
N TYR A 446 37.10 -7.55 41.86
CA TYR A 446 38.06 -8.44 42.51
C TYR A 446 39.27 -7.68 43.06
N LEU A 447 39.84 -6.74 42.28
CA LEU A 447 40.93 -5.89 42.73
C LEU A 447 40.53 -5.02 43.92
N LEU A 448 39.37 -4.35 43.85
CA LEU A 448 38.81 -3.55 44.95
C LEU A 448 38.55 -4.40 46.20
N TYR A 449 38.00 -5.59 46.04
CA TYR A 449 37.77 -6.54 47.12
C TYR A 449 39.10 -7.01 47.74
N SER A 450 40.12 -7.29 46.92
CA SER A 450 41.44 -7.68 47.42
C SER A 450 42.12 -6.57 48.22
N THR A 451 42.00 -5.31 47.80
CA THR A 451 42.49 -4.16 48.56
C THR A 451 41.70 -3.96 49.86
N PHE A 452 40.37 -4.10 49.84
CA PHE A 452 39.53 -4.00 51.03
C PHE A 452 39.82 -5.12 52.05
N CYS A 453 40.06 -6.35 51.59
CA CYS A 453 40.44 -7.45 52.47
C CYS A 453 41.83 -7.26 53.07
N SER A 454 42.77 -6.64 52.34
CA SER A 454 44.09 -6.26 52.86
C SER A 454 43.97 -5.19 53.96
N ASP A 455 43.07 -4.21 53.82
CA ASP A 455 42.87 -3.14 54.80
C ASP A 455 42.00 -3.57 56.02
N SER A 456 41.08 -4.53 55.83
CA SER A 456 40.20 -5.01 56.92
C SER A 456 40.93 -5.75 58.05
N LYS A 457 42.16 -6.24 57.82
CA LYS A 457 43.00 -6.82 58.88
C LYS A 457 43.55 -5.77 59.86
N ASN A 458 43.46 -4.47 59.54
CA ASN A 458 44.00 -3.38 60.37
C ASN A 458 42.95 -2.51 61.10
N MET A 459 41.64 -2.78 60.98
CA MET A 459 40.58 -1.89 61.52
C MET A 459 39.58 -2.55 62.50
N ALA A 460 39.97 -3.60 63.22
CA ALA A 460 39.17 -4.14 64.31
C ALA A 460 39.45 -3.41 65.65
N LYS A 461 38.91 -2.19 65.84
CA LYS A 461 38.64 -1.55 67.16
C LYS A 461 37.99 -0.17 67.01
N LYS A 462 36.66 -0.07 67.18
CA LYS A 462 35.94 1.02 67.88
C LYS A 462 34.42 0.89 67.74
N THR A 463 33.72 0.82 68.87
CA THR A 463 32.27 0.96 69.03
C THR A 463 32.03 2.19 69.89
N SER A 464 31.13 3.11 69.53
CA SER A 464 30.81 4.31 70.33
C SER A 464 29.33 4.39 70.68
N THR A 465 29.02 4.70 71.94
CA THR A 465 27.68 4.94 72.49
C THR A 465 27.55 6.42 72.86
N LYS A 466 26.43 7.09 72.55
CA LYS A 466 26.11 8.47 72.99
C LYS A 466 24.80 8.49 73.79
N THR A 467 24.74 9.32 74.82
CA THR A 467 23.56 9.61 75.66
C THR A 467 23.32 11.12 75.65
N LEU A 468 22.06 11.58 75.63
CA LEU A 468 21.66 13.00 75.63
C LEU A 468 20.74 13.27 76.84
N ASP A 469 20.92 14.43 77.50
CA ASP A 469 20.19 14.84 78.71
C ASP A 469 19.10 15.91 78.43
N SER A 470 17.98 15.74 79.15
CA SER A 470 16.82 16.60 79.48
C SER A 470 16.20 17.58 78.45
N ILE A 471 14.92 17.34 78.14
CA ILE A 471 13.89 18.39 77.95
C ILE A 471 12.76 18.09 78.95
N GLU A 472 12.21 19.13 79.56
CA GLU A 472 11.22 19.10 80.65
C GLU A 472 10.04 18.15 80.38
N GLY A 473 9.71 17.31 81.39
CA GLY A 473 8.43 16.61 81.50
C GLY A 473 8.37 15.15 81.02
N TRP A 474 9.34 14.62 80.27
CA TRP A 474 9.36 13.21 79.83
C TRP A 474 10.76 12.59 79.97
N GLN A 475 10.87 11.46 80.67
CA GLN A 475 12.14 10.75 80.93
C GLN A 475 12.72 10.08 79.67
N GLN A 476 14.03 10.29 79.47
CA GLN A 476 15.01 9.57 78.63
C GLN A 476 14.48 8.55 77.60
N LEU A 477 14.54 8.91 76.31
CA LEU A 477 14.60 7.95 75.21
C LEU A 477 16.07 7.66 74.86
N ARG A 478 16.56 6.43 75.08
CA ARG A 478 17.88 6.02 74.58
C ARG A 478 17.76 5.39 73.20
N LEU A 479 18.59 5.85 72.27
CA LEU A 479 18.62 5.39 70.89
C LEU A 479 19.90 4.59 70.67
N HIS A 480 19.77 3.28 70.45
CA HIS A 480 20.88 2.41 70.09
C HIS A 480 20.86 2.16 68.59
N ILE A 481 21.93 2.57 67.88
CA ILE A 481 22.15 2.29 66.46
C ILE A 481 23.28 1.27 66.36
N GLN A 482 22.97 0.13 65.76
CA GLN A 482 23.96 -0.89 65.43
C GLN A 482 24.02 -1.03 63.91
N ASP A 483 25.14 -0.62 63.32
CA ASP A 483 25.33 -0.60 61.87
C ASP A 483 26.09 -1.86 61.43
N ARG A 484 25.44 -2.71 60.62
CA ARG A 484 26.05 -3.84 59.92
C ARG A 484 25.72 -3.72 58.42
N PRO A 485 26.63 -4.13 57.51
CA PRO A 485 26.34 -4.06 56.08
C PRO A 485 25.04 -4.81 55.74
N GLY A 486 24.05 -4.07 55.24
CA GLY A 486 22.74 -4.61 54.82
C GLY A 486 21.63 -4.63 55.89
N PHE A 487 21.88 -4.20 57.14
CA PHE A 487 20.83 -4.11 58.18
C PHE A 487 21.13 -3.02 59.21
N LEU A 488 20.22 -2.04 59.35
CA LEU A 488 20.24 -1.04 60.42
C LEU A 488 19.18 -1.42 61.48
N ARG A 489 19.59 -1.64 62.73
CA ARG A 489 18.65 -1.89 63.84
C ARG A 489 18.64 -0.67 64.78
N ILE A 490 17.46 -0.08 64.95
CA ILE A 490 17.19 1.01 65.90
C ILE A 490 16.27 0.47 66.99
N SER A 491 16.64 0.66 68.25
CA SER A 491 15.81 0.28 69.40
C SER A 491 15.75 1.41 70.43
N PHE A 492 14.55 1.63 70.98
CA PHE A 492 14.28 2.59 72.04
C PHE A 492 13.99 1.87 73.36
N SER A 493 14.45 2.42 74.47
CA SER A 493 14.04 1.99 75.82
C SER A 493 13.70 3.20 76.69
N GLY A 494 12.57 3.14 77.38
CA GLY A 494 12.06 4.14 78.32
C GLY A 494 10.71 3.69 78.90
N SER A 495 10.49 3.90 80.21
CA SER A 495 9.26 3.53 80.91
C SER A 495 8.35 4.74 81.10
N MET A 496 7.07 4.62 80.74
CA MET A 496 6.06 5.65 80.94
C MET A 496 4.81 5.00 81.54
N ASN A 497 4.37 5.51 82.68
CA ASN A 497 3.18 5.05 83.40
C ASN A 497 1.94 5.71 82.78
N VAL A 498 0.89 4.89 82.55
CA VAL A 498 -0.47 5.25 82.11
C VAL A 498 -0.69 5.33 80.58
N VAL A 499 -1.52 4.39 80.10
CA VAL A 499 -2.17 4.24 78.77
C VAL A 499 -1.24 4.22 77.53
N LYS A 500 -1.20 3.07 76.84
CA LYS A 500 -0.44 2.80 75.61
C LYS A 500 -0.76 3.83 74.49
N PRO A 501 0.20 4.64 74.02
CA PRO A 501 0.10 5.26 72.71
C PRO A 501 0.51 4.25 71.63
N SER A 502 -0.28 4.13 70.56
CA SER A 502 0.09 3.36 69.37
C SER A 502 1.04 4.17 68.50
N VAL A 503 2.32 3.82 68.50
CA VAL A 503 3.31 4.38 67.56
C VAL A 503 3.12 3.69 66.22
N SER A 504 2.69 4.44 65.21
CA SER A 504 2.62 3.99 63.82
C SER A 504 3.72 4.70 63.02
N ALA A 505 4.69 3.93 62.54
CA ALA A 505 5.75 4.43 61.67
C ALA A 505 5.19 4.63 60.25
N VAL A 506 5.34 5.84 59.71
CA VAL A 506 4.96 6.16 58.33
C VAL A 506 6.25 6.21 57.51
N GLY A 507 6.32 5.32 56.51
CA GLY A 507 7.32 5.08 55.45
C GLY A 507 8.60 5.93 55.35
N VAL A 508 9.72 5.24 55.13
CA VAL A 508 10.96 5.82 54.59
C VAL A 508 10.80 5.94 53.07
N ASN A 509 10.83 7.17 52.55
CA ASN A 509 10.72 7.43 51.11
C ASN A 509 12.12 7.31 50.47
N SER A 510 12.23 6.50 49.41
CA SER A 510 13.47 6.31 48.64
C SER A 510 13.81 7.60 47.88
N GLY A 511 14.62 8.46 48.50
CA GLY A 511 15.10 9.70 47.87
C GLY A 511 15.62 10.76 48.85
N HIS A 512 15.23 10.72 50.14
CA HIS A 512 15.70 11.65 51.17
C HIS A 512 15.95 10.96 52.52
N SER A 513 17.00 11.40 53.22
CA SER A 513 17.54 10.83 54.47
C SER A 513 16.72 11.17 55.73
N LYS A 514 15.38 11.15 55.67
CA LYS A 514 14.52 11.51 56.81
C LYS A 514 13.66 10.33 57.31
N ILE A 515 13.55 10.17 58.62
CA ILE A 515 12.63 9.24 59.29
C ILE A 515 11.59 10.06 60.08
N CYS A 516 10.30 9.80 59.85
CA CYS A 516 9.20 10.49 60.53
C CYS A 516 8.29 9.53 61.31
N PHE A 517 7.70 10.00 62.41
CA PHE A 517 6.66 9.28 63.14
C PHE A 517 5.61 10.22 63.71
N GLY A 518 4.36 9.75 63.76
CA GLY A 518 3.22 10.47 64.34
C GLY A 518 2.90 9.98 65.75
N LEU A 519 2.56 10.92 66.64
CA LEU A 519 1.94 10.64 67.93
C LEU A 519 0.55 11.29 67.96
N SER A 520 -0.45 10.51 68.36
CA SER A 520 -1.84 10.96 68.50
C SER A 520 -2.30 10.79 69.95
N ASP A 521 -2.61 11.88 70.63
CA ASP A 521 -3.34 11.87 71.90
C ASP A 521 -4.71 12.52 71.75
N TRP A 522 -5.72 11.96 72.43
CA TRP A 522 -7.15 12.23 72.25
C TRP A 522 -7.62 13.64 72.68
N ILE A 523 -6.74 14.51 73.18
CA ILE A 523 -7.13 15.80 73.77
C ILE A 523 -6.50 17.02 73.05
N SER A 524 -5.55 16.86 72.11
CA SER A 524 -4.89 18.03 71.49
C SER A 524 -4.42 17.90 70.02
N GLY A 525 -4.83 16.87 69.27
CA GLY A 525 -4.54 16.75 67.84
C GLY A 525 -3.20 16.07 67.52
N GLN A 526 -3.08 15.56 66.29
CA GLN A 526 -1.92 14.77 65.83
C GLN A 526 -0.68 15.65 65.66
N SER A 527 0.47 15.18 66.14
CA SER A 527 1.77 15.82 65.91
C SER A 527 2.71 14.87 65.17
N LEU A 528 3.39 15.36 64.13
CA LEU A 528 4.35 14.60 63.32
C LEU A 528 5.78 15.09 63.60
N TYR A 529 6.69 14.16 63.93
CA TYR A 529 8.09 14.45 64.19
C TYR A 529 8.97 13.78 63.15
N CYS A 530 9.88 14.54 62.53
CA CYS A 530 10.80 14.06 61.51
C CYS A 530 12.26 14.32 61.91
N MET A 531 13.13 13.32 61.76
CA MET A 531 14.57 13.42 61.98
C MET A 531 15.32 13.24 60.66
N ASP A 532 16.27 14.12 60.37
CA ASP A 532 17.20 13.97 59.25
C ASP A 532 18.44 13.19 59.70
N LEU A 533 18.63 12.00 59.12
CA LEU A 533 19.73 11.08 59.42
C LEU A 533 21.10 11.63 59.00
N VAL A 534 21.15 12.69 58.18
CA VAL A 534 22.42 13.30 57.74
C VAL A 534 22.86 14.44 58.66
N SER A 535 21.94 15.18 59.31
CA SER A 535 22.29 16.35 60.15
C SER A 535 22.10 16.16 61.66
N SER A 536 21.41 15.11 62.11
CA SER A 536 21.16 14.81 63.54
C SER A 536 20.30 15.84 64.30
N GLU A 537 19.62 16.76 63.62
CA GLU A 537 18.73 17.75 64.23
C GLU A 537 17.25 17.39 64.01
N TRP A 538 16.43 17.60 65.05
CA TRP A 538 14.97 17.39 64.99
C TRP A 538 14.28 18.65 64.49
N ILE A 539 13.39 18.50 63.51
CA ILE A 539 12.53 19.58 63.02
C ILE A 539 11.09 19.26 63.43
N PHE A 540 10.50 20.15 64.23
CA PHE A 540 9.09 20.08 64.60
C PHE A 540 8.25 20.64 63.45
N MET A 541 7.35 19.84 62.90
CA MET A 541 6.41 20.31 61.88
C MET A 541 5.00 20.17 62.45
N PRO A 542 4.32 21.27 62.83
CA PRO A 542 2.90 21.19 63.14
C PRO A 542 2.16 20.79 61.86
N LEU A 543 1.18 19.90 62.00
CA LEU A 543 0.30 19.46 60.90
C LEU A 543 -0.63 20.58 60.44
#